data_AF-A0A821PLF8-F1
#
_entry.id   AF-A0A821PLF8-F1
#
_cell.length_a   1.000
_cell.length_b   1.000
_cell.length_c   1.000
_cell.angle_alpha   90.00
_cell.angle_beta   90.00
_cell.angle_gamma   90.00
#
_symmetry.space_group_name_H-M   'P 1'
#
loop_
_entity.id
_entity.type
_entity.pdbx_description
1 polymer ?
#
loop_
_entity_poly.entity_id
_entity_poly.type
_entity_poly.pdbx_seq_one_letter_code
_entity_poly.pdbx_strand_id
1 'polypeptide(L)'
;MDICNSQNLSENQLESLTYLDCVINETLRFFPPANGTVRTLTIDDRLPGSGVQLYKGDSVLIPFHNLSHDTRLWSIDPNLFYPERFLGEDKNYNPYALIPFGSGHRQCIGQDLARFELKVIVARMMQQVTF
;
A
#
# COMPACT_ATOMS: atom_id res chain seq x y z
N MET A 1 -6.84 25.68 -5.63
CA MET A 1 -7.75 26.01 -4.51
C MET A 1 -9.23 25.77 -4.85
N ASP A 2 -9.61 25.49 -6.10
CA ASP A 2 -11.04 25.38 -6.48
C ASP A 2 -11.69 23.99 -6.36
N ILE A 3 -10.92 22.93 -6.07
CA ILE A 3 -11.48 21.57 -5.95
C ILE A 3 -12.35 21.46 -4.69
N CYS A 4 -12.01 22.18 -3.62
CA CYS A 4 -12.73 22.08 -2.34
C CYS A 4 -14.13 22.71 -2.37
N ASN A 5 -14.44 23.57 -3.32
CA ASN A 5 -15.72 24.27 -3.41
C ASN A 5 -16.69 23.67 -4.44
N SER A 6 -16.27 22.64 -5.20
CA SER A 6 -17.13 22.00 -6.19
C SER A 6 -18.11 21.01 -5.54
N GLN A 7 -19.41 21.20 -5.78
CA GLN A 7 -20.45 20.25 -5.34
C GLN A 7 -20.25 18.86 -5.96
N ASN A 8 -19.65 18.76 -7.14
CA ASN A 8 -19.36 17.49 -7.83
C ASN A 8 -17.88 17.38 -8.16
N LEU A 9 -17.22 16.33 -7.65
CA LEU A 9 -15.84 16.01 -8.00
C LEU A 9 -15.84 15.28 -9.34
N SER A 10 -15.24 15.89 -10.37
CA SER A 10 -15.00 15.19 -11.64
C SER A 10 -13.80 14.25 -11.54
N GLU A 11 -13.69 13.32 -12.48
CA GLU A 11 -12.55 12.39 -12.56
C GLU A 11 -11.22 13.14 -12.70
N ASN A 12 -11.12 14.10 -13.62
CA ASN A 12 -9.92 14.95 -13.77
C ASN A 12 -9.54 15.69 -12.49
N GLN A 13 -10.54 16.15 -11.71
CA GLN A 13 -10.27 16.79 -10.42
C GLN A 13 -9.71 15.77 -9.43
N LEU A 14 -10.29 14.57 -9.35
CA LEU A 14 -9.76 13.50 -8.50
C LEU A 14 -8.33 13.14 -8.91
N GLU A 15 -8.05 12.92 -10.19
CA GLU A 15 -6.71 12.62 -10.69
C GLU A 15 -5.67 13.68 -10.30
N SER A 16 -6.05 14.96 -10.28
CA SER A 16 -5.16 16.05 -9.89
C SER A 16 -4.80 16.10 -8.40
N LEU A 17 -5.48 15.34 -7.53
CA LEU A 17 -5.22 15.29 -6.08
C LEU A 17 -4.01 14.40 -5.73
N THR A 18 -2.84 14.71 -6.28
CA THR A 18 -1.62 13.90 -6.13
C THR A 18 -1.19 13.74 -4.67
N TYR A 19 -1.34 14.79 -3.85
CA TYR A 19 -0.98 14.68 -2.43
C TYR A 19 -1.93 13.74 -1.67
N LEU A 20 -3.21 13.68 -2.06
CA LEU A 20 -4.13 12.71 -1.47
C LEU A 20 -3.75 11.27 -1.83
N ASP A 21 -3.23 11.02 -3.04
CA ASP A 21 -2.68 9.70 -3.39
C ASP A 21 -1.49 9.33 -2.48
N CYS A 22 -0.64 10.31 -2.16
CA CYS A 22 0.48 10.13 -1.25
C CYS A 22 -0.01 9.75 0.16
N VAL A 23 -1.01 10.46 0.68
CA VAL A 23 -1.64 10.18 1.98
C VAL A 23 -2.30 8.79 2.01
N ILE A 24 -2.98 8.40 0.93
CA ILE A 24 -3.61 7.07 0.82
C ILE A 24 -2.53 5.99 0.80
N ASN A 25 -1.45 6.18 0.04
CA ASN A 25 -0.33 5.23 0.01
C ASN A 25 0.33 5.07 1.38
N GLU A 26 0.54 6.17 2.09
CA GLU A 26 1.14 6.12 3.44
C GLU A 26 0.20 5.49 4.46
N THR A 27 -1.10 5.79 4.38
CA THR A 27 -2.13 5.12 5.20
C THR A 27 -2.11 3.62 4.98
N LEU A 28 -2.08 3.15 3.72
CA LEU A 28 -2.05 1.72 3.40
C LEU A 28 -0.73 1.05 3.78
N ARG A 29 0.39 1.79 3.82
CA ARG A 29 1.68 1.29 4.31
C ARG A 29 1.63 1.06 5.83
N PHE A 30 1.11 2.03 6.58
CA PHE A 30 0.97 1.92 8.04
C PHE A 30 -0.06 0.89 8.45
N PHE A 31 -1.23 0.96 7.82
CA PHE A 31 -2.40 0.18 8.19
C PHE A 31 -2.90 -0.60 6.96
N PRO A 32 -2.17 -1.65 6.54
CA PRO A 32 -2.61 -2.46 5.42
C PRO A 32 -3.92 -3.18 5.77
N PRO A 33 -4.84 -3.38 4.81
CA PRO A 33 -6.11 -4.08 5.07
C PRO A 33 -5.93 -5.50 5.61
N ALA A 34 -4.79 -6.13 5.31
CA ALA A 34 -4.37 -7.41 5.87
C ALA A 34 -2.91 -7.33 6.34
N ASN A 35 -2.61 -7.96 7.48
CA ASN A 35 -1.25 -7.97 8.04
C ASN A 35 -0.25 -8.79 7.18
N GLY A 36 -0.75 -9.69 6.34
CA GLY A 36 0.06 -10.56 5.49
C GLY A 36 -0.78 -11.63 4.81
N THR A 37 -0.12 -12.50 4.05
CA THR A 37 -0.76 -13.66 3.42
C THR A 37 0.09 -14.90 3.61
N VAL A 38 -0.57 -16.05 3.80
CA VAL A 38 0.09 -17.34 4.03
C VAL A 38 -0.13 -18.26 2.83
N ARG A 39 0.90 -19.04 2.49
CA ARG A 39 0.80 -20.16 1.54
C ARG A 39 1.29 -21.42 2.21
N THR A 40 0.55 -22.51 2.02
CA THR A 40 0.99 -23.84 2.45
C THR A 40 1.59 -24.56 1.26
N LEU A 41 2.77 -25.15 1.45
CA LEU A 41 3.45 -25.92 0.42
C LEU A 41 2.67 -27.20 0.11
N THR A 42 2.44 -27.46 -1.16
CA THR A 42 1.77 -28.69 -1.64
C THR A 42 2.77 -29.79 -2.01
N ILE A 43 4.03 -29.43 -2.21
CA ILE A 43 5.18 -30.28 -2.52
C ILE A 43 6.43 -29.74 -1.80
N ASP A 44 7.45 -30.58 -1.65
CA ASP A 44 8.76 -30.14 -1.15
C ASP A 44 9.40 -29.17 -2.15
N ASP A 45 10.10 -28.16 -1.64
CA ASP A 45 10.75 -27.12 -2.47
C ASP A 45 11.97 -26.51 -1.74
N ARG A 46 12.70 -25.63 -2.41
CA ARG A 46 13.81 -24.87 -1.82
C ARG A 46 13.62 -23.39 -2.03
N LEU A 47 13.78 -22.62 -0.95
CA LEU A 47 13.67 -21.16 -1.03
C LEU A 47 14.76 -20.61 -1.97
N PRO A 48 14.40 -19.92 -3.06
CA PRO A 48 15.38 -19.36 -3.99
C PRO A 48 16.36 -18.41 -3.30
N GLY A 49 17.61 -18.37 -3.79
CA GLY A 49 18.68 -17.52 -3.27
C GLY A 49 19.35 -18.03 -1.99
N SER A 50 18.57 -18.48 -1.00
CA SER A 50 19.13 -19.02 0.26
C SER A 50 19.36 -20.53 0.25
N GLY A 51 18.61 -21.27 -0.57
CA GLY A 51 18.68 -22.74 -0.66
C GLY A 51 18.04 -23.47 0.53
N VAL A 52 17.37 -22.76 1.43
CA VAL A 52 16.67 -23.33 2.60
C VAL A 52 15.64 -24.35 2.13
N GLN A 53 15.71 -25.57 2.69
CA GLN A 53 14.75 -26.63 2.40
C GLN A 53 13.40 -26.31 3.02
N LEU A 54 12.35 -26.43 2.22
CA LEU A 54 10.96 -26.32 2.61
C LEU A 54 10.27 -27.66 2.33
N TYR A 55 9.44 -28.11 3.25
CA TYR A 55 8.73 -29.39 3.11
C TYR A 55 7.26 -29.17 2.80
N LYS A 56 6.65 -30.15 2.13
CA LYS A 56 5.20 -30.20 1.95
C LYS A 56 4.49 -30.04 3.30
N GLY A 57 3.53 -29.14 3.35
CA GLY A 57 2.79 -28.80 4.57
C GLY A 57 3.36 -27.59 5.34
N ASP A 58 4.59 -27.15 5.04
CA ASP A 58 5.13 -25.92 5.61
C ASP A 58 4.29 -24.72 5.18
N SER A 59 4.20 -23.73 6.09
CA SER A 59 3.50 -22.48 5.84
C SER A 59 4.50 -21.33 5.68
N VAL A 60 4.42 -20.63 4.56
CA VAL A 60 5.21 -19.43 4.26
C VAL A 60 4.32 -18.21 4.40
N LEU A 61 4.70 -17.33 5.33
CA LEU A 61 4.05 -16.05 5.55
C LEU A 61 4.80 -14.95 4.78
N ILE A 62 4.06 -14.13 4.03
CA ILE A 62 4.52 -12.86 3.51
C ILE A 62 3.90 -11.76 4.39
N PRO A 63 4.66 -11.15 5.31
CA PRO A 63 4.11 -10.23 6.31
C PRO A 63 4.09 -8.79 5.78
N PHE A 64 2.98 -8.37 5.17
CA PHE A 64 2.83 -7.04 4.56
C PHE A 64 3.18 -5.92 5.54
N HIS A 65 2.60 -5.95 6.75
CA HIS A 65 2.83 -4.93 7.78
C HIS A 65 4.32 -4.83 8.16
N ASN A 66 4.99 -5.96 8.34
CA ASN A 66 6.41 -5.98 8.75
C ASN A 66 7.31 -5.44 7.64
N LEU A 67 7.05 -5.81 6.37
CA LEU A 67 7.79 -5.28 5.22
C LEU A 67 7.61 -3.76 5.10
N SER A 68 6.42 -3.27 5.36
CA SER A 68 6.10 -1.84 5.37
C SER A 68 6.73 -1.06 6.54
N HIS A 69 7.20 -1.74 7.59
CA HIS A 69 7.86 -1.14 8.76
C HIS A 69 9.35 -1.49 8.89
N ASP A 70 9.93 -2.16 7.90
CA ASP A 70 11.32 -2.60 7.95
C ASP A 70 12.28 -1.45 7.60
N THR A 71 13.08 -1.00 8.58
CA THR A 71 14.04 0.08 8.39
C THR A 71 15.13 -0.22 7.34
N ARG A 72 15.28 -1.48 6.93
CA ARG A 72 16.20 -1.88 5.84
C ARG A 72 15.64 -1.59 4.45
N LEU A 73 14.33 -1.38 4.34
CA LEU A 73 13.61 -1.23 3.06
C LEU A 73 13.14 0.21 2.81
N TRP A 74 13.21 1.08 3.83
CA TRP A 74 12.75 2.46 3.80
C TRP A 74 13.88 3.41 4.20
N SER A 75 14.09 4.47 3.40
CA SER A 75 15.13 5.48 3.64
C SER A 75 14.81 6.44 4.79
N ILE A 76 13.53 6.74 4.98
CA ILE A 76 12.98 7.54 6.07
C ILE A 76 12.34 6.59 7.07
N ASP A 77 12.45 6.90 8.37
CA ASP A 77 11.85 6.12 9.46
C ASP A 77 10.44 5.65 9.08
N PRO A 78 10.20 4.33 8.98
CA PRO A 78 8.91 3.82 8.58
C PRO A 78 7.84 3.95 9.68
N ASN A 79 8.21 4.32 10.91
CA ASN A 79 7.24 4.63 11.96
C ASN A 79 6.76 6.09 11.92
N LEU A 80 7.36 6.94 11.08
CA LEU A 80 6.88 8.29 10.82
C LEU A 80 5.85 8.30 9.68
N PHE A 81 4.66 8.84 9.96
CA PHE A 81 3.66 9.11 8.93
C PHE A 81 4.13 10.26 8.03
N TYR A 82 4.68 9.91 6.86
CA TYR A 82 5.33 10.84 5.95
C TYR A 82 4.87 10.60 4.50
N PRO A 83 3.69 11.12 4.10
CA PRO A 83 3.15 10.99 2.75
C PRO A 83 4.11 11.40 1.64
N GLU A 84 4.95 12.41 1.91
CA GLU A 84 5.91 12.97 0.96
C GLU A 84 6.92 11.94 0.44
N ARG A 85 7.10 10.78 1.11
CA ARG A 85 7.88 9.65 0.54
C ARG A 85 7.36 9.12 -0.79
N PHE A 86 6.12 9.45 -1.14
CA PHE A 86 5.49 9.08 -2.40
C PHE A 86 5.41 10.24 -3.40
N LEU A 87 6.04 11.38 -3.11
CA LEU A 87 6.02 12.58 -3.94
C LEU A 87 7.38 12.77 -4.65
N GLY A 88 7.32 13.27 -5.89
CA GLY A 88 8.52 13.73 -6.62
C GLY A 88 9.60 12.66 -6.85
N GLU A 89 10.86 13.08 -6.73
CA GLU A 89 12.07 12.24 -6.91
C GLU A 89 12.37 11.34 -5.70
N ASP A 90 11.71 11.57 -4.56
CA ASP A 90 11.91 10.82 -3.31
C ASP A 90 11.22 9.44 -3.30
N LYS A 91 10.63 9.01 -4.43
CA LYS A 91 10.09 7.66 -4.65
C LYS A 91 11.20 6.60 -4.71
N ASN A 92 11.98 6.50 -3.65
CA ASN A 92 13.07 5.56 -3.50
C ASN A 92 12.76 4.59 -2.36
N TYR A 93 11.87 3.64 -2.63
CA TYR A 93 11.53 2.54 -1.72
C TYR A 93 11.54 1.22 -2.49
N ASN A 94 11.82 0.13 -1.78
CA ASN A 94 11.78 -1.19 -2.38
C ASN A 94 10.32 -1.54 -2.77
N PRO A 95 10.01 -1.86 -4.04
CA PRO A 95 8.63 -2.18 -4.46
C PRO A 95 7.98 -3.32 -3.67
N TYR A 96 8.78 -4.25 -3.16
CA TYR A 96 8.30 -5.36 -2.32
C TYR A 96 8.00 -4.96 -0.88
N ALA A 97 8.37 -3.75 -0.46
CA ALA A 97 8.05 -3.19 0.85
C ALA A 97 6.64 -2.56 0.91
N LEU A 98 6.04 -2.26 -0.25
CA LEU A 98 4.71 -1.67 -0.38
C LEU A 98 3.79 -2.59 -1.19
N ILE A 99 3.26 -3.61 -0.51
CA ILE A 99 2.32 -4.57 -1.11
C ILE A 99 1.03 -4.71 -0.26
N PRO A 100 0.33 -3.60 0.07
CA PRO A 100 -0.85 -3.64 0.94
C PRO A 100 -2.02 -4.47 0.37
N PHE A 101 -1.99 -4.72 -0.94
CA PHE A 101 -2.96 -5.52 -1.68
C PHE A 101 -2.36 -6.85 -2.19
N GLY A 102 -1.18 -7.24 -1.68
CA GLY A 102 -0.42 -8.37 -2.18
C GLY A 102 0.23 -8.14 -3.55
N SER A 103 0.71 -9.21 -4.16
CA SER A 103 1.34 -9.20 -5.48
C SER A 103 1.17 -10.56 -6.18
N GLY A 104 1.42 -10.60 -7.49
CA GLY A 104 1.37 -11.80 -8.32
C GLY A 104 -0.06 -12.32 -8.57
N HIS A 105 -0.18 -13.62 -8.88
CA HIS A 105 -1.44 -14.26 -9.28
C HIS A 105 -2.59 -14.18 -8.27
N ARG A 106 -2.31 -13.81 -7.02
CA ARG A 106 -3.29 -13.67 -5.93
C ARG A 106 -3.32 -12.23 -5.38
N GLN A 107 -2.85 -11.26 -6.16
CA GLN A 107 -3.01 -9.84 -5.84
C GLN A 107 -4.50 -9.49 -5.83
N CYS A 108 -4.88 -8.55 -4.96
CA CYS A 108 -6.26 -8.10 -4.84
C CYS A 108 -6.75 -7.49 -6.16
N ILE A 109 -7.83 -8.05 -6.72
CA ILE A 109 -8.45 -7.52 -7.94
C ILE A 109 -9.16 -6.18 -7.69
N GLY A 110 -9.50 -5.88 -6.44
CA GLY A 110 -10.24 -4.68 -6.04
C GLY A 110 -9.36 -3.50 -5.65
N GLN A 111 -8.03 -3.59 -5.83
CA GLN A 111 -7.10 -2.53 -5.44
C GLN A 111 -7.47 -1.17 -6.06
N ASP A 112 -7.78 -1.14 -7.35
CA ASP A 112 -8.03 0.12 -8.06
C ASP A 112 -9.36 0.74 -7.61
N LEU A 113 -10.39 -0.09 -7.43
CA LEU A 113 -11.68 0.35 -6.88
C LEU A 113 -11.52 0.90 -5.46
N ALA A 114 -10.82 0.18 -4.59
CA ALA A 114 -10.61 0.62 -3.20
C ALA A 114 -9.86 1.96 -3.14
N ARG A 115 -8.85 2.15 -3.99
CA ARG A 115 -8.12 3.42 -4.07
C ARG A 115 -9.00 4.56 -4.57
N PHE A 116 -9.81 4.30 -5.59
CA PHE A 116 -10.77 5.27 -6.10
C PHE A 116 -11.79 5.67 -5.03
N GLU A 117 -12.40 4.69 -4.36
CA GLU A 117 -13.37 4.92 -3.27
C GLU A 117 -12.74 5.72 -2.12
N LEU A 118 -11.55 5.34 -1.66
CA LEU A 118 -10.83 6.09 -0.62
C LEU A 118 -10.59 7.54 -1.03
N LYS A 119 -10.17 7.77 -2.27
CA LYS A 119 -9.89 9.10 -2.80
C LYS A 119 -11.15 9.96 -2.84
N VAL A 120 -12.27 9.41 -3.33
CA VAL A 120 -13.56 10.10 -3.35
C VAL A 120 -14.03 10.41 -1.92
N ILE A 121 -14.03 9.42 -1.04
CA ILE A 121 -14.52 9.56 0.34
C ILE A 121 -13.72 10.62 1.09
N VAL A 122 -12.38 10.53 1.08
CA VAL A 122 -11.53 11.49 1.80
C VAL A 122 -11.65 12.89 1.21
N ALA A 123 -11.65 13.04 -0.12
CA ALA A 123 -11.85 14.33 -0.75
C ALA A 123 -13.20 14.96 -0.33
N ARG A 124 -14.28 14.17 -0.28
CA ARG A 124 -15.60 14.64 0.19
C ARG A 124 -15.62 15.01 1.67
N MET A 125 -14.98 14.21 2.52
CA MET A 125 -14.88 14.52 3.95
C MET A 125 -14.14 15.85 4.16
N MET A 126 -13.03 16.08 3.46
CA MET A 126 -12.27 17.33 3.56
C MET A 126 -13.03 18.57 3.05
N GLN A 127 -14.01 18.40 2.16
CA GLN A 127 -14.87 19.50 1.69
C GLN A 127 -15.93 19.90 2.72
N GLN A 128 -16.36 18.97 3.58
CA GLN A 128 -17.58 19.13 4.39
C GLN A 128 -17.31 19.18 5.89
N VAL A 129 -16.15 18.69 6.34
CA VAL A 129 -15.85 18.49 7.75
C VAL A 129 -14.47 19.08 8.06
N THR A 130 -14.35 19.72 9.21
CA THR A 130 -13.08 20.13 9.82
C THR A 130 -12.90 19.33 11.11
N PHE A 131 -11.69 18.83 11.34
CA PHE A 131 -11.32 18.01 12.49
C PHE A 131 -10.34 18.76 13.40
#